data_AF-A0A7V1D3X5-F1
#
_entry.id   AF-A0A7V1D3X5-F1
#
_cell.length_a   1.000
_cell.length_b   1.000
_cell.length_c   1.000
_cell.angle_alpha   90.00
_cell.angle_beta   90.00
_cell.angle_gamma   90.00
#
_symmetry.space_group_name_H-M   'P 1'
#
loop_
_entity.id
_entity.type
_entity.pdbx_description
1 polymer ?
#
loop_
_entity_poly.entity_id
_entity_poly.type
_entity_poly.pdbx_seq_one_letter_code
_entity_poly.pdbx_strand_id
1 'polypeptide(L)' 'MSRFEHQPVLLHEAIDALSIKPSGIYLDGTFGRGGHSAAIVEQLNAEGHLLATDRDP' A
#
# COMPACT_ATOMS: atom_id res chain seq x y z
N MET A 1 -23.70 -12.59 -7.36
CA MET A 1 -22.40 -13.16 -7.77
C MET A 1 -21.35 -12.52 -6.89
N SER A 2 -20.69 -13.28 -6.02
CA SER A 2 -19.53 -12.78 -5.29
C SER A 2 -18.43 -12.54 -6.33
N ARG A 3 -18.01 -11.29 -6.49
CA ARG A 3 -16.83 -10.95 -7.27
C ARG A 3 -15.63 -11.41 -6.43
N PHE A 4 -14.75 -12.23 -7.00
CA PHE A 4 -13.49 -12.53 -6.34
C PHE A 4 -12.68 -11.24 -6.24
N GLU A 5 -12.67 -10.64 -5.06
CA GLU A 5 -11.84 -9.48 -4.75
C GLU A 5 -10.44 -9.96 -4.35
N HIS A 6 -9.43 -9.27 -4.86
CA HIS A 6 -8.05 -9.61 -4.54
C HIS A 6 -7.74 -9.17 -3.11
N GLN A 7 -7.34 -10.12 -2.27
CA GLN A 7 -6.86 -9.85 -0.92
C GLN A 7 -5.32 -9.80 -0.92
N PRO A 8 -4.69 -8.72 -0.41
CA PRO A 8 -3.24 -8.66 -0.30
C PRO A 8 -2.73 -9.70 0.69
N VAL A 9 -1.63 -10.36 0.31
CA VAL A 9 -0.97 -11.38 1.15
C VAL A 9 -0.19 -10.67 2.26
N LEU A 10 -0.38 -11.11 3.51
CA LEU A 10 0.30 -10.56 4.70
C LEU A 10 0.11 -9.05 4.89
N LEU A 11 -1.10 -8.55 4.59
CA LEU A 11 -1.39 -7.12 4.62
C LEU A 11 -1.01 -6.47 5.97
N HIS A 12 -1.48 -7.03 7.09
CA HIS A 12 -1.28 -6.44 8.40
C HIS A 12 0.20 -6.51 8.82
N GLU A 13 0.84 -7.66 8.63
CA GLU A 13 2.24 -7.88 8.98
C GLU A 13 3.17 -6.96 8.19
N ALA A 14 2.91 -6.77 6.89
CA ALA A 14 3.70 -5.88 6.05
C ALA A 14 3.56 -4.42 6.48
N ILE A 15 2.33 -4.00 6.79
CA ILE A 15 2.03 -2.63 7.21
C ILE A 15 2.61 -2.32 8.60
N ASP A 16 2.48 -3.25 9.56
CA ASP A 16 3.05 -3.11 10.90
C ASP A 16 4.58 -3.04 10.85
N ALA A 17 5.21 -3.90 10.04
CA ALA A 17 6.66 -3.93 9.87
C ALA A 17 7.21 -2.64 9.24
N LEU A 18 6.46 -2.01 8.32
CA LEU A 18 6.84 -0.72 7.73
C LEU A 18 6.86 0.43 8.73
N SER A 19 6.21 0.27 9.90
CA SER A 19 6.21 1.25 10.99
C SER A 19 5.90 2.67 10.49
N ILE A 20 4.82 2.79 9.72
CA ILE A 20 4.50 3.96 8.92
C ILE A 20 4.46 5.22 9.79
N LYS A 21 5.07 6.29 9.29
CA LYS A 21 5.03 7.63 9.85
C LYS A 21 4.03 8.44 9.03
N PRO A 22 3.06 9.14 9.65
CA PRO A 22 2.00 9.83 8.91
C PRO A 22 2.51 10.83 7.85
N SER A 23 3.61 11.53 8.11
CA SER A 23 4.25 12.46 7.17
C SER A 23 5.42 11.84 6.39
N GLY A 24 5.53 10.51 6.38
CA GLY A 24 6.63 9.79 5.74
C GLY A 24 6.49 9.72 4.21
N ILE A 25 7.59 9.37 3.54
CA ILE A 25 7.64 9.16 2.10
C ILE A 25 7.98 7.69 1.85
N TYR A 26 7.11 6.99 1.12
CA TYR A 26 7.21 5.56 0.87
C TYR A 26 7.23 5.23 -0.62
N LEU A 27 7.80 4.07 -0.96
CA LEU A 27 7.80 3.50 -2.30
C LEU A 27 7.13 2.11 -2.24
N ASP A 28 6.01 1.95 -2.94
CA ASP A 28 5.50 0.62 -3.32
C ASP A 28 6.14 0.23 -4.66
N GLY A 29 7.11 -0.69 -4.62
CA GLY A 29 7.83 -1.16 -5.79
C GLY A 29 7.10 -2.21 -6.63
N THR A 30 5.90 -2.63 -6.19
CA THR A 30 5.16 -3.76 -6.75
C THR A 30 3.65 -3.49 -6.67
N PHE A 31 3.22 -2.35 -7.22
CA PHE A 31 1.87 -1.82 -7.04
C PHE A 31 0.76 -2.86 -7.28
N GLY A 32 0.86 -3.65 -8.35
CA GLY A 32 -0.09 -4.71 -8.68
C GLY A 32 -1.54 -4.22 -8.72
N ARG A 33 -2.37 -4.71 -7.78
CA ARG A 33 -3.77 -4.28 -7.64
C ARG A 33 -3.98 -3.19 -6.57
N GLY A 34 -2.90 -2.64 -6.02
CA GLY A 34 -2.90 -1.49 -5.13
C GLY A 34 -3.32 -1.75 -3.68
N GLY A 35 -3.50 -3.01 -3.26
CA GLY A 35 -4.04 -3.29 -1.93
C GLY A 35 -3.09 -2.93 -0.77
N HIS A 36 -1.78 -3.14 -0.91
CA HIS A 36 -0.81 -2.64 0.06
C HIS A 36 -0.67 -1.12 -0.01
N SER A 37 -0.59 -0.56 -1.22
CA SER A 37 -0.59 0.89 -1.45
C SER A 37 -1.75 1.61 -0.77
N ALA A 38 -2.97 1.08 -0.87
CA ALA A 38 -4.16 1.66 -0.22
C ALA A 38 -4.00 1.70 1.31
N ALA A 39 -3.59 0.58 1.91
CA ALA A 39 -3.35 0.51 3.35
C ALA A 39 -2.21 1.43 3.83
N ILE A 40 -1.19 1.68 2.99
CA ILE A 40 -0.15 2.67 3.29
C ILE A 40 -0.76 4.08 3.31
N VAL A 41 -1.51 4.46 2.27
CA VAL A 41 -2.11 5.81 2.15
C VAL A 41 -3.10 6.09 3.29
N GLU A 42 -3.84 5.09 3.76
CA GLU A 42 -4.75 5.22 4.90
C GLU A 42 -4.03 5.63 6.21
N GLN A 43 -2.73 5.38 6.33
CA GLN A 43 -1.93 5.78 7.49
C GLN A 43 -1.19 7.11 7.31
N LEU A 44 -1.19 7.66 6.09
CA LEU A 44 -0.54 8.93 5.78
C LEU A 44 -1.47 10.11 6.09
N ASN A 45 -0.87 11.24 6.46
CA ASN A 45 -1.54 12.52 6.56
C ASN A 45 -1.30 13.36 5.29
N ALA A 46 -1.74 14.63 5.29
CA ALA A 46 -1.61 15.52 4.14
C ALA A 46 -0.16 15.83 3.69
N GLU A 47 0.84 15.57 4.55
CA GLU A 47 2.26 15.75 4.23
C GLU A 47 2.93 14.44 3.80
N GLY A 48 2.27 13.29 4.01
CA GLY A 48 2.76 11.98 3.63
C GLY A 48 2.62 11.73 2.14
N HIS A 49 3.55 10.96 1.58
CA HIS A 49 3.57 10.64 0.16
C HIS A 49 3.84 9.16 -0.07
N LEU A 50 3.12 8.58 -1.04
CA LEU A 50 3.39 7.26 -1.58
C LEU A 50 3.70 7.38 -3.06
N LEU A 51 4.88 6.94 -3.48
CA LEU A 51 5.18 6.65 -4.86
C LEU A 51 4.92 5.16 -5.12
N ALA A 52 4.22 4.82 -6.20
CA ALA A 52 3.95 3.44 -6.56
C ALA A 52 4.44 3.16 -7.99
N THR A 53 5.00 1.98 -8.20
CA THR A 53 5.43 1.51 -9.52
C THR A 53 5.11 0.03 -9.68
N ASP A 54 4.77 -0.34 -10.91
CA ASP A 54 4.77 -1.72 -11.37
C ASP A 54 5.36 -1.74 -12.78
N ARG A 55 5.80 -2.92 -13.22
CA ARG A 55 6.24 -3.14 -14.59
C ARG A 55 5.06 -3.43 -15.51
N ASP A 56 3.96 -3.98 -14.97
CA ASP A 56 2.76 -4.27 -15.77
C ASP A 56 2.15 -2.96 -16.30
N PRO A 57 1.99 -2.79 -17.63
CA PRO A 57 1.46 -1.56 -18.24
C PRO A 57 0.02 -1.20 -17.88
#